data_AF-A0A820EJD6-F1
#
_entry.id   AF-A0A820EJD6-F1
#
_cell.length_a   1.000
_cell.length_b   1.000
_cell.length_c   1.000
_cell.angle_alpha   90.00
_cell.angle_beta   90.00
_cell.angle_gamma   90.00
#
_symmetry.space_group_name_H-M   'P 1'
#
loop_
_entity.id
_entity.type
_entity.pdbx_description
1 polymer ?
#
loop_
_entity_poly.entity_id
_entity_poly.type
_entity_poly.pdbx_seq_one_letter_code
_entity_poly.pdbx_strand_id
1 'polypeptide(L)' 'MEYENKKNHHAQPDIINYLTEEGIEILPHPPYSPDLSSCDFWLNDYIKNNFADRTNEVSLAQK' A
#
# COMPACT_ATOMS: atom_id res chain seq x y z
N MET A 1 1.87 3.80 10.55
CA MET A 1 1.74 3.37 9.13
C MET A 1 0.27 3.52 8.74
N GLU A 2 -0.05 4.26 7.68
CA GLU A 2 -1.42 4.40 7.17
C GLU A 2 -1.70 3.30 6.16
N TYR A 3 -2.76 2.52 6.37
CA TYR A 3 -3.09 1.36 5.54
C TYR A 3 -4.60 1.10 5.53
N GLU A 4 -5.13 0.62 4.40
CA GLU A 4 -6.57 0.39 4.18
C GLU A 4 -7.16 -0.73 5.05
N ASN A 5 -8.24 -0.43 5.79
CA ASN A 5 -8.99 -1.39 6.58
C ASN A 5 -9.92 -2.26 5.71
N LYS A 6 -9.35 -2.99 4.74
CA LYS A 6 -10.05 -4.05 3.99
C LYS A 6 -10.05 -5.35 4.81
N LYS A 7 -11.18 -6.06 4.77
CA LYS A 7 -11.51 -7.27 5.55
C LYS A 7 -10.44 -8.37 5.64
N ASN A 8 -9.38 -8.35 4.81
CA ASN A 8 -8.34 -9.38 4.79
C ASN A 8 -7.03 -8.97 5.51
N HIS A 9 -6.74 -7.67 5.68
CA HIS A 9 -5.47 -7.21 6.25
C HIS A 9 -5.58 -6.81 7.74
N HIS A 10 -6.74 -6.33 8.17
CA HIS A 10 -7.01 -5.91 9.55
C HIS A 10 -7.78 -6.95 10.38
N ALA A 11 -8.23 -8.06 9.77
CA ALA A 11 -9.02 -9.07 10.47
C ALA A 11 -8.18 -10.19 11.10
N GLN A 12 -6.88 -10.25 10.80
CA GLN A 12 -5.98 -11.28 11.30
C GLN A 12 -5.22 -10.77 12.54
N PRO A 13 -5.52 -11.30 13.75
CA PRO A 13 -4.90 -10.85 15.00
C PRO A 13 -3.37 -10.96 14.99
N ASP A 14 -2.83 -11.95 14.30
CA ASP A 14 -1.39 -12.23 14.23
C ASP A 14 -0.60 -11.07 13.61
N ILE A 15 -1.18 -10.39 12.61
CA ILE A 15 -0.57 -9.23 11.95
C ILE A 15 -0.53 -8.05 12.90
N ILE A 16 -1.61 -7.81 13.65
CA ILE A 16 -1.70 -6.70 14.61
C ILE A 16 -0.70 -6.93 15.76
N ASN A 17 -0.60 -8.17 16.24
CA ASN A 17 0.34 -8.54 17.29
C ASN A 17 1.78 -8.30 16.85
N TYR A 18 2.16 -8.79 15.67
CA TYR A 18 3.49 -8.56 15.10
C TYR A 18 3.82 -7.06 14.96
N LEU A 19 2.90 -6.27 14.40
CA LEU A 19 3.12 -4.83 14.23
C LEU A 19 3.26 -4.11 15.58
N THR A 20 2.52 -4.55 16.60
CA THR A 20 2.62 -3.99 17.96
C THR A 20 3.93 -4.40 18.63
N GLU A 21 4.37 -5.65 18.48
CA GLU A 21 5.65 -6.16 18.97
C GLU A 21 6.85 -5.41 18.37
N GLU A 22 6.77 -5.08 17.07
CA GLU A 22 7.77 -4.27 16.36
C GLU A 22 7.68 -2.76 16.68
N GLY A 23 6.74 -2.35 17.55
CA GLY A 23 6.57 -0.95 17.96
C GLY A 23 6.00 -0.05 16.87
N ILE A 24 5.33 -0.63 15.86
CA ILE A 24 4.75 0.10 14.73
C ILE A 24 3.34 0.56 15.10
N GLU A 25 3.16 1.88 15.20
CA GLU A 25 1.84 2.47 15.43
C GLU A 25 0.94 2.33 14.19
N ILE A 26 -0.22 1.72 14.38
CA ILE A 26 -1.26 1.56 13.35
C ILE A 26 -2.19 2.77 13.42
N LEU A 27 -2.24 3.55 12.35
CA LEU A 27 -3.13 4.70 12.28
C LEU A 27 -4.53 4.26 11.81
N PRO A 28 -5.61 4.78 12.42
CA PRO A 28 -6.95 4.42 12.02
C PRO A 28 -7.24 4.93 10.60
N HIS A 29 -7.61 4.01 9.69
CA HIS A 29 -7.99 4.35 8.32
C HIS A 29 -9.42 3.88 8.02
N PRO A 30 -10.28 4.75 7.47
CA PRO A 30 -11.64 4.37 7.10
C PRO A 30 -11.64 3.36 5.94
N PRO A 31 -12.56 2.38 5.93
CA PRO A 31 -12.63 1.41 4.86
C PRO A 31 -13.03 2.07 3.53
N TYR A 32 -12.43 1.64 2.42
CA TYR A 32 -12.75 2.10 1.06
C TYR A 32 -12.49 3.60 0.85
N SER A 33 -11.38 4.13 1.39
CA SER A 33 -11.02 5.55 1.27
C SER A 33 -9.74 5.74 0.47
N PRO A 34 -9.76 5.41 -0.85
CA PRO A 34 -8.58 5.52 -1.72
C PRO A 34 -8.10 6.97 -1.91
N ASP A 35 -8.95 7.96 -1.62
CA ASP A 35 -8.65 9.39 -1.59
C ASP A 35 -7.78 9.79 -0.38
N LEU A 36 -7.82 9.01 0.71
CA LEU A 36 -7.01 9.23 1.91
C LEU A 36 -5.71 8.43 1.90
N SER A 37 -5.61 7.43 1.03
CA SER A 37 -4.43 6.59 0.88
C SER A 37 -3.44 7.24 -0.09
N SER A 38 -2.27 7.65 0.41
CA SER A 38 -1.21 8.27 -0.42
C SER A 38 -0.79 7.37 -1.59
N CYS A 39 -0.84 6.06 -1.38
CA CYS A 39 -0.52 5.07 -2.41
C CYS A 39 -1.55 5.07 -3.54
N ASP A 40 -2.84 5.08 -3.20
CA ASP A 40 -3.90 5.02 -4.20
C ASP A 40 -4.10 6.35 -4.92
N PHE A 41 -4.07 7.46 -4.18
CA PHE A 41 -4.28 8.80 -4.75
C PHE A 41 -3.11 9.28 -5.63
N TRP A 42 -1.86 8.95 -5.27
CA TRP A 42 -0.70 9.56 -5.94
C TRP A 42 0.27 8.53 -6.52
N LEU A 43 0.76 7.58 -5.70
CA LEU A 43 1.85 6.70 -6.11
C LEU A 43 1.45 5.80 -7.29
N ASN A 44 0.26 5.22 -7.24
CA ASN A 44 -0.23 4.32 -8.28
C ASN A 44 -0.36 5.03 -9.63
N ASP A 45 -0.82 6.28 -9.64
CA ASP A 45 -0.93 7.06 -10.87
C ASP A 45 0.43 7.54 -11.37
N TYR A 46 1.34 7.91 -10.46
CA TYR A 46 2.74 8.17 -10.82
C TYR A 46 3.37 6.94 -11.49
N ILE A 47 3.19 5.75 -10.93
CA ILE A 47 3.74 4.52 -11.49
C ILE A 47 3.15 4.24 -12.87
N LYS A 48 1.82 4.28 -13.03
CA LYS A 48 1.18 4.07 -14.34
C LYS A 48 1.72 5.02 -15.40
N ASN A 49 1.88 6.31 -15.07
CA ASN A 49 2.37 7.31 -16.02
C ASN A 49 3.86 7.13 -16.39
N ASN A 50 4.69 6.63 -15.48
CA ASN A 50 6.13 6.49 -15.70
C ASN A 50 6.54 5.10 -16.22
N PHE A 51 5.64 4.12 -16.13
CA PHE A 51 5.95 2.71 -16.43
C PHE A 51 4.91 2.03 -17.35
N ALA A 52 4.00 2.77 -17.98
CA ALA A 52 2.90 2.25 -18.80
C ALA A 52 3.31 1.19 -19.84
N ASP A 53 4.49 1.34 -20.46
CA ASP A 53 4.94 0.50 -21.58
C ASP A 53 5.96 -0.58 -21.18
N ARG A 54 6.23 -0.74 -19.87
CA ARG A 54 7.22 -1.68 -19.37
C ARG A 54 6.56 -2.98 -18.93
N THR A 55 6.48 -3.94 -19.84
CA THR A 55 5.80 -5.23 -19.63
C THR A 55 6.69 -6.32 -19.04
N ASN A 56 8.01 -6.09 -18.95
CA ASN A 56 8.96 -7.09 -18.46
C ASN A 56 10.13 -6.48 -17.66
N GLU A 57 10.77 -7.31 -16.85
CA GLU A 57 11.92 -6.96 -16.00
C GLU A 57 13.08 -6.33 -16.77
N VAL A 58 13.30 -6.77 -18.01
CA VAL A 58 14.35 -6.25 -18.89
C VAL A 58 14.07 -4.79 -19.26
N SER A 59 12.82 -4.46 -19.58
CA SER A 59 12.41 -3.09 -19.89
C SER A 59 12.53 -2.16 -18.69
N LEU A 60 12.35 -2.66 -17.46
CA LEU A 60 12.45 -1.87 -16.21
C LEU A 60 13.89 -1.47 -15.86
N ALA A 61 14.88 -2.28 -16.21
CA ALA A 61 16.29 -2.07 -15.85
C ALA A 61 17.02 -1.00 -16.70
N GLN A 62 16.43 -0.52 -17.80
CA GLN A 62 17.10 0.36 -18.78
C GLN A 62 17.05 1.86 -18.40
N LYS A 63 17.53 2.26 -17.23
CA LYS A 63 17.64 3.69 -16.87
C LYS A 63 19.08 4.12 -16.67
#